data_AF-A0A7S4C4X9-F1
#
_entry.id   AF-A0A7S4C4X9-F1
#
_cell.length_a   1.000
_cell.length_b   1.000
_cell.length_c   1.000
_cell.angle_alpha   90.00
_cell.angle_beta   90.00
_cell.angle_gamma   90.00
#
_symmetry.space_group_name_H-M   'P 1'
#
loop_
_entity.id
_entity.type
_entity.pdbx_description
1 polymer ?
#
loop_
_entity_poly.entity_id
_entity_poly.type
_entity_poly.pdbx_seq_one_letter_code
_entity_poly.pdbx_strand_id
1 'polypeptide(L)'
;APAALALYSEFLPPSRRGSRLILFFLFFSIGTLLESLLAWASLELLDGGYRTLFVLSALPSLLLLLASPALPESPRYLMLRGRTDAACQTLRWAASLNGRVLQPRTAEMLRSIEAPAASYAARSREWMRQAARDVGRLLSAAVLRTTSTCCALFFLMAFVYYALV
;
A
#
# COMPACT_ATOMS: atom_id res chain seq x y z
N ALA A 1 -5.49 -3.10 -3.99
CA ALA A 1 -4.14 -2.51 -3.93
C ALA A 1 -3.89 -1.51 -2.78
N PRO A 2 -4.72 -0.46 -2.56
CA PRO A 2 -4.34 0.64 -1.65
C PRO A 2 -4.23 0.20 -0.17
N ALA A 3 -5.08 -0.73 0.28
CA ALA A 3 -5.05 -1.25 1.64
C ALA A 3 -3.76 -2.04 1.94
N ALA A 4 -3.33 -2.90 1.02
CA ALA A 4 -2.11 -3.70 1.19
C ALA A 4 -0.85 -2.83 1.23
N LEU A 5 -0.78 -1.82 0.36
CA LEU A 5 0.33 -0.86 0.34
C LEU A 5 0.37 -0.04 1.65
N ALA A 6 -0.79 0.42 2.13
CA ALA A 6 -0.90 1.15 3.38
C ALA A 6 -0.41 0.30 4.55
N LEU A 7 -0.96 -0.93 4.69
CA LEU A 7 -0.56 -1.88 5.74
C LEU A 7 0.94 -2.17 5.68
N TYR A 8 1.47 -2.51 4.50
CA TYR A 8 2.90 -2.77 4.32
C TYR A 8 3.75 -1.57 4.73
N SER A 9 3.36 -0.35 4.32
CA SER A 9 4.10 0.87 4.62
C SER A 9 4.17 1.23 6.10
N GLU A 10 3.21 0.77 6.91
CA GLU A 10 3.22 0.98 8.36
C GLU A 10 4.30 0.18 9.06
N PHE A 11 4.63 -1.01 8.56
CA PHE A 11 5.70 -1.85 9.08
C PHE A 11 7.09 -1.46 8.53
N LEU A 12 7.16 -0.48 7.61
CA LEU A 12 8.41 -0.02 7.04
C LEU A 12 9.07 1.11 7.87
N PRO A 13 10.37 0.99 8.18
CA PRO A 13 11.13 2.06 8.81
C PRO A 13 11.23 3.26 7.86
N PRO A 14 11.14 4.50 8.38
CA PRO A 14 11.14 5.70 7.55
C PRO A 14 12.34 5.82 6.61
N SER A 15 13.53 5.42 7.07
CA SER A 15 14.79 5.57 6.33
C SER A 15 14.89 4.71 5.06
N ARG A 16 14.18 3.59 4.98
CA ARG A 16 14.23 2.66 3.83
C ARG A 16 12.86 2.43 3.19
N ARG A 17 11.87 3.27 3.53
CA ARG A 17 10.49 3.11 3.06
C ARG A 17 10.40 3.17 1.54
N GLY A 18 11.02 4.16 0.90
CA GLY A 18 10.97 4.33 -0.56
C GLY A 18 11.50 3.11 -1.33
N SER A 19 12.71 2.64 -1.01
CA SER A 19 13.31 1.46 -1.65
C SER A 19 12.46 0.20 -1.51
N ARG A 20 11.88 -0.04 -0.31
CA ARG A 20 11.03 -1.21 -0.07
C ARG A 20 9.66 -1.12 -0.73
N LEU A 21 9.14 0.08 -0.93
CA LEU A 21 7.92 0.31 -1.73
C LEU A 21 8.19 0.08 -3.22
N ILE A 22 9.36 0.49 -3.73
CA ILE A 22 9.75 0.18 -5.12
C ILE A 22 9.84 -1.33 -5.32
N LEU A 23 10.41 -2.07 -4.37
CA LEU A 23 10.43 -3.54 -4.40
C LEU A 23 9.01 -4.13 -4.44
N PHE A 24 8.06 -3.54 -3.71
CA PHE A 24 6.65 -3.96 -3.78
C PHE A 24 6.08 -3.78 -5.20
N PHE A 25 6.38 -2.67 -5.88
CA PHE A 25 5.95 -2.46 -7.26
C PHE A 25 6.67 -3.38 -8.26
N LEU A 26 7.91 -3.80 -7.98
CA LEU A 26 8.62 -4.76 -8.83
C LEU A 26 7.87 -6.11 -8.90
N PHE A 27 7.28 -6.56 -7.79
CA PHE A 27 6.46 -7.78 -7.78
C PHE A 27 5.24 -7.68 -8.69
N PHE A 28 4.67 -6.50 -8.86
CA PHE A 28 3.59 -6.28 -9.83
C PHE A 28 4.08 -6.53 -11.26
N SER A 29 5.22 -5.94 -11.65
CA SER A 29 5.81 -6.16 -12.97
C SER A 29 6.15 -7.63 -13.23
N ILE A 30 6.74 -8.32 -12.24
CA ILE A 30 7.04 -9.75 -12.34
C ILE A 30 5.74 -10.57 -12.48
N GLY A 31 4.71 -10.25 -11.71
CA GLY A 31 3.42 -10.91 -11.78
C GLY A 31 2.77 -10.79 -13.15
N THR A 32 2.80 -9.60 -13.77
CA THR A 32 2.28 -9.40 -15.12
C THR A 32 3.05 -10.22 -16.15
N LEU A 33 4.39 -10.25 -16.08
CA LEU A 33 5.21 -11.05 -16.99
C LEU A 33 4.92 -12.55 -16.85
N LEU A 34 4.83 -13.04 -15.62
CA LEU A 34 4.47 -14.44 -15.36
C LEU A 34 3.08 -14.75 -15.90
N GLU A 35 2.12 -13.85 -15.74
CA GLU A 35 0.77 -14.07 -16.24
C GLU A 35 0.69 -14.05 -17.76
N SER A 36 1.44 -13.17 -18.43
CA SER A 36 1.55 -13.19 -19.90
C SER A 36 2.15 -14.51 -20.41
N LEU A 37 3.19 -15.01 -19.74
CA LEU A 37 3.79 -16.31 -20.08
C LEU A 37 2.82 -17.46 -19.83
N LEU A 38 2.07 -17.41 -18.74
CA LEU A 38 1.07 -18.40 -18.38
C LEU A 38 -0.09 -18.41 -19.38
N ALA A 39 -0.55 -17.25 -19.81
CA ALA A 39 -1.57 -17.10 -20.83
C ALA A 39 -1.10 -17.67 -22.17
N TRP A 40 0.11 -17.34 -22.60
CA TRP A 40 0.70 -17.91 -23.82
C TRP A 40 0.78 -19.44 -23.75
N ALA A 41 1.37 -19.97 -22.68
CA ALA A 41 1.54 -21.41 -22.52
C ALA A 41 0.21 -22.16 -22.41
N SER A 42 -0.76 -21.62 -21.68
CA SER A 42 -2.06 -22.28 -21.48
C SER A 42 -2.93 -22.23 -22.74
N LEU A 43 -2.97 -21.11 -23.46
CA LEU A 43 -3.82 -20.94 -24.64
C LEU A 43 -3.28 -21.68 -25.87
N GLU A 44 -1.95 -21.81 -26.02
CA GLU A 44 -1.36 -22.48 -27.19
C GLU A 44 -1.12 -23.99 -27.00
N LEU A 45 -0.86 -24.48 -25.78
CA LEU A 45 -0.47 -25.88 -25.56
C LEU A 45 -1.59 -26.80 -25.06
N LEU A 46 -2.75 -26.27 -24.65
CA LEU A 46 -3.80 -27.06 -23.97
C LEU A 46 -5.18 -26.88 -24.60
N ASP A 47 -5.88 -27.99 -24.84
CA ASP A 47 -7.30 -27.98 -25.19
C ASP A 47 -8.12 -27.43 -24.02
N GLY A 48 -8.78 -26.29 -24.24
CA GLY A 48 -9.49 -25.57 -23.18
C GLY A 48 -8.61 -24.68 -22.31
N GLY A 49 -7.46 -24.22 -22.82
CA GLY A 49 -6.46 -23.39 -22.16
C GLY A 49 -6.97 -22.26 -21.27
N TYR A 50 -8.08 -21.60 -21.64
CA TYR A 50 -8.69 -20.54 -20.82
C TYR A 50 -9.09 -21.04 -19.42
N ARG A 51 -9.59 -22.28 -19.29
CA ARG A 51 -9.97 -22.85 -17.98
C ARG A 51 -8.73 -23.08 -17.11
N THR A 52 -7.68 -23.63 -17.71
CA THR A 52 -6.41 -23.88 -17.03
C THR A 52 -5.76 -22.57 -16.60
N LEU A 53 -5.80 -21.55 -17.45
CA LEU A 53 -5.36 -20.19 -17.11
C LEU A 53 -6.10 -19.68 -15.87
N PHE A 54 -7.44 -19.69 -15.89
CA PHE A 54 -8.24 -19.24 -14.74
C PHE A 54 -7.89 -19.97 -13.44
N VAL A 55 -7.72 -21.30 -13.49
CA VAL A 55 -7.37 -22.10 -12.31
C VAL A 55 -5.98 -21.73 -11.81
N LEU A 56 -4.98 -21.63 -12.69
CA LEU A 56 -3.61 -21.33 -12.32
C LEU A 56 -3.46 -19.89 -11.79
N SER A 57 -4.11 -18.91 -12.42
CA SER A 57 -4.10 -17.51 -11.97
C SER A 57 -4.87 -17.32 -10.66
N ALA A 58 -5.83 -18.20 -10.35
CA ALA A 58 -6.53 -18.20 -9.07
C ALA A 58 -5.67 -18.75 -7.91
N LEU A 59 -4.64 -19.57 -8.18
CA LEU A 59 -3.84 -20.20 -7.12
C LEU A 59 -3.13 -19.17 -6.21
N PRO A 60 -2.40 -18.16 -6.72
CA PRO A 60 -1.79 -17.14 -5.86
C PRO A 60 -2.82 -16.36 -5.03
N SER A 61 -3.98 -16.08 -5.62
CA SER A 61 -5.08 -15.38 -4.93
C SER A 61 -5.68 -16.24 -3.81
N LEU A 62 -5.83 -17.55 -4.04
CA LEU A 62 -6.31 -18.49 -3.04
C LEU A 62 -5.31 -18.66 -1.90
N LEU A 63 -4.01 -18.78 -2.21
CA LEU A 63 -2.95 -18.83 -1.20
C LEU A 63 -2.96 -17.57 -0.32
N LEU A 64 -3.13 -16.39 -0.93
CA LEU A 64 -3.25 -15.14 -0.18
C LEU A 64 -4.50 -15.12 0.70
N LEU A 65 -5.64 -15.61 0.20
CA LEU A 65 -6.88 -15.71 0.97
C LEU A 65 -6.70 -16.62 2.20
N LEU A 66 -6.05 -17.77 2.02
CA LEU A 66 -5.75 -18.71 3.11
C LEU A 66 -4.74 -18.14 4.11
N ALA A 67 -3.79 -17.33 3.65
CA ALA A 67 -2.81 -16.64 4.50
C ALA A 67 -3.38 -15.38 5.17
N SER A 68 -4.49 -14.82 4.66
CA SER A 68 -5.06 -13.56 5.13
C SER A 68 -5.36 -13.51 6.64
N PRO A 69 -5.84 -14.58 7.30
CA PRO A 69 -6.10 -14.55 8.74
C PRO A 69 -4.83 -14.49 9.59
N ALA A 70 -3.67 -14.87 9.03
CA ALA A 70 -2.38 -14.81 9.72
C ALA A 70 -1.74 -13.40 9.66
N LEU A 71 -2.26 -12.51 8.80
CA LEU A 71 -1.72 -11.15 8.70
C LEU A 71 -2.11 -10.34 9.94
N PRO A 72 -1.14 -9.68 10.59
CA PRO A 72 -1.44 -8.82 11.71
C PRO A 72 -2.21 -7.57 11.23
N GLU A 73 -3.16 -7.15 12.05
CA GLU A 73 -3.85 -5.89 11.83
C GLU A 73 -2.92 -4.68 11.97
N SER A 74 -3.22 -3.62 11.24
CA SER A 74 -2.48 -2.36 11.30
C SER A 74 -2.46 -1.81 12.75
N PRO A 75 -1.28 -1.50 13.34
CA PRO A 75 -1.22 -0.86 14.65
C PRO A 75 -1.98 0.46 14.69
N ARG A 76 -1.92 1.22 13.59
CA ARG A 76 -2.63 2.49 13.44
C ARG A 76 -4.15 2.28 13.44
N TYR A 77 -4.64 1.28 12.71
CA TYR A 77 -6.06 0.92 12.70
C TYR A 77 -6.53 0.52 14.10
N LEU A 78 -5.76 -0.31 14.81
CA LEU A 78 -6.09 -0.75 16.17
C LEU A 78 -6.15 0.44 17.15
N MET A 79 -5.21 1.38 17.07
CA MET A 79 -5.26 2.63 17.84
C MET A 79 -6.50 3.46 17.53
N LEU A 80 -6.86 3.61 16.25
CA LEU A 80 -8.06 4.36 15.82
C LEU A 80 -9.36 3.73 16.34
N ARG A 81 -9.36 2.42 16.59
CA ARG A 81 -10.51 1.69 17.16
C ARG A 81 -10.49 1.64 18.69
N GLY A 82 -9.58 2.35 19.35
CA GLY A 82 -9.43 2.32 20.81
C GLY A 82 -8.88 0.99 21.35
N ARG A 83 -8.28 0.16 20.50
CA ARG A 83 -7.68 -1.14 20.88
C ARG A 83 -6.18 -0.97 21.09
N THR A 84 -5.78 -0.12 22.04
CA THR A 84 -4.38 0.27 22.27
C THR A 84 -3.48 -0.88 22.73
N ASP A 85 -4.02 -1.81 23.53
CA ASP A 85 -3.25 -2.99 23.96
C ASP A 85 -2.94 -3.95 22.79
N ALA A 86 -3.91 -4.18 21.90
CA ALA A 86 -3.70 -4.97 20.69
C ALA A 86 -2.67 -4.30 19.75
N ALA A 87 -2.72 -2.97 19.60
CA ALA A 87 -1.72 -2.22 18.84
C ALA A 87 -0.32 -2.39 19.43
N CYS A 88 -0.18 -2.34 20.75
CA CYS A 88 1.09 -2.59 21.43
C CYS A 88 1.59 -4.02 21.21
N GLN A 89 0.69 -5.02 21.23
CA GLN A 89 1.05 -6.41 20.95
C GLN A 89 1.59 -6.58 19.53
N THR A 90 0.92 -6.03 18.53
CA THR A 90 1.39 -6.05 17.13
C THR A 90 2.76 -5.40 16.98
N LEU A 91 2.99 -4.26 17.65
CA LEU A 91 4.28 -3.58 17.62
C LEU A 91 5.38 -4.35 18.35
N ARG A 92 5.08 -5.04 19.45
CA ARG A 92 6.03 -5.94 20.13
C ARG A 92 6.41 -7.11 19.24
N TRP A 93 5.43 -7.73 18.58
CA TRP A 93 5.67 -8.79 17.60
C TRP A 93 6.55 -8.29 16.44
N ALA A 94 6.22 -7.15 15.84
CA ALA A 94 7.03 -6.55 14.78
C ALA A 94 8.45 -6.19 15.26
N ALA A 95 8.60 -5.69 16.49
CA ALA A 95 9.90 -5.41 17.08
C ALA A 95 10.72 -6.71 17.26
N SER A 96 10.11 -7.78 17.76
CA SER A 96 10.79 -9.08 17.95
C SER A 96 11.29 -9.68 16.63
N LEU A 97 10.54 -9.56 15.54
CA LEU A 97 10.98 -9.98 14.20
C LEU A 97 12.20 -9.20 13.70
N ASN A 98 12.36 -7.96 14.16
CA ASN A 98 13.51 -7.12 13.83
C ASN A 98 14.66 -7.25 14.84
N GLY A 99 14.59 -8.20 15.79
CA GLY A 99 15.58 -8.35 16.86
C GLY A 99 15.63 -7.16 17.82
N ARG A 100 14.53 -6.42 17.96
CA ARG A 100 14.42 -5.24 18.82
C ARG A 100 13.36 -5.43 19.90
N VAL A 101 13.50 -4.69 21.00
CA VAL A 101 12.50 -4.62 22.05
C VAL A 101 11.75 -3.29 21.93
N LEU A 102 10.43 -3.34 22.03
CA LEU A 102 9.60 -2.12 22.06
C LEU A 102 9.94 -1.34 23.34
N GLN A 103 10.38 -0.09 23.18
CA GLN A 103 10.73 0.73 24.34
C GLN A 103 9.47 1.06 25.17
N PRO A 104 9.54 0.99 26.52
CA PRO A 104 8.41 1.31 27.40
C PRO A 104 7.81 2.69 27.12
N ARG A 105 8.67 3.69 26.90
CA ARG A 105 8.29 5.06 26.55
C ARG A 105 7.44 5.13 25.26
N THR A 106 7.70 4.27 24.28
CA THR A 106 6.90 4.22 23.05
C THR A 106 5.52 3.63 23.32
N ALA A 107 5.42 2.60 24.16
CA ALA A 107 4.15 2.03 24.57
C ALA A 107 3.29 3.03 25.37
N GLU A 108 3.92 3.78 26.28
CA GLU A 108 3.27 4.87 27.03
C GLU A 108 2.80 6.01 26.11
N MET A 109 3.64 6.43 25.15
CA MET A 109 3.25 7.41 24.14
C MET A 109 2.01 6.96 23.36
N LEU A 110 1.95 5.70 22.93
CA LEU A 110 0.80 5.18 22.18
C LEU A 110 -0.50 5.21 22.99
N ARG A 111 -0.42 4.94 24.29
CA ARG A 111 -1.55 5.06 25.22
C ARG A 111 -1.97 6.52 25.43
N SER A 112 -1.01 7.45 25.47
CA SER A 112 -1.33 8.88 25.55
C SER A 112 -1.96 9.46 24.27
N ILE A 113 -1.79 8.78 23.12
CA ILE A 113 -2.36 9.17 21.82
C ILE A 113 -3.81 8.67 21.66
N GLU A 114 -4.38 8.00 22.67
CA GLU A 114 -5.79 7.60 22.73
C GLU A 114 -6.70 8.86 22.75
N ALA A 115 -6.78 9.52 21.60
CA ALA A 115 -7.51 10.74 21.40
C ALA A 115 -8.94 10.38 21.01
N PRO A 116 -9.96 11.10 21.52
CA PRO A 116 -11.35 10.87 21.14
C PRO A 116 -11.52 10.88 19.61
N ALA A 117 -12.45 10.09 19.07
CA ALA A 117 -12.75 10.05 17.64
C ALA A 117 -12.95 11.45 17.01
N ALA A 118 -13.45 12.41 17.81
CA ALA A 118 -13.59 13.82 17.47
C ALA A 118 -12.25 14.51 17.10
N SER A 119 -11.14 14.17 17.77
CA SER A 119 -9.81 14.72 17.51
C SER A 119 -9.26 14.25 16.16
N TYR A 120 -9.53 13.00 15.77
CA TYR A 120 -9.16 12.49 14.44
C TYR A 120 -9.97 13.16 13.33
N ALA A 121 -11.29 13.33 13.52
CA ALA A 121 -12.16 14.02 12.57
C ALA A 121 -11.80 15.51 12.42
N ALA A 122 -11.37 16.18 13.49
CA ALA A 122 -10.85 17.54 13.42
C ALA A 122 -9.53 17.61 12.64
N ARG A 123 -8.58 16.70 12.94
CA ARG A 123 -7.28 16.65 12.27
C ARG A 123 -7.40 16.27 10.78
N SER A 124 -8.32 15.37 10.41
CA SER A 124 -8.56 15.01 9.01
C SER A 124 -9.14 16.18 8.22
N ARG A 125 -10.07 16.95 8.80
CA ARG A 125 -10.61 18.16 8.18
C ARG A 125 -9.53 19.21 7.94
N GLU A 126 -8.64 19.41 8.91
CA GLU A 126 -7.53 20.35 8.73
C GLU A 126 -6.55 19.89 7.66
N TRP A 127 -6.17 18.60 7.65
CA TRP A 127 -5.36 18.03 6.58
C TRP A 127 -6.02 18.20 5.20
N MET A 128 -7.33 17.96 5.09
CA MET A 128 -8.07 18.15 3.83
C MET A 128 -8.05 19.61 3.37
N ARG A 129 -8.22 20.57 4.28
CA ARG A 129 -8.10 22.00 3.97
C ARG A 129 -6.70 22.39 3.54
N GLN A 130 -5.68 21.84 4.21
CA GLN A 130 -4.29 22.07 3.85
C GLN A 130 -3.96 21.47 2.48
N ALA A 131 -4.36 20.23 2.22
CA ALA A 131 -4.22 19.57 0.93
C ALA A 131 -4.92 20.36 -0.19
N ALA A 132 -6.14 20.88 0.04
CA ALA A 132 -6.83 21.72 -0.94
C ALA A 132 -6.05 23.00 -1.25
N ARG A 133 -5.48 23.66 -0.22
CA ARG A 133 -4.60 24.83 -0.40
C ARG A 133 -3.34 24.48 -1.18
N ASP A 134 -2.71 23.36 -0.87
CA ASP A 134 -1.49 22.92 -1.55
C ASP A 134 -1.75 22.49 -3.00
N VAL A 135 -2.87 21.82 -3.28
CA VAL A 135 -3.31 21.52 -4.65
C VAL A 135 -3.57 22.82 -5.43
N GLY A 136 -4.21 23.81 -4.81
CA GLY A 136 -4.37 25.14 -5.42
C GLY A 136 -3.04 25.82 -5.75
N ARG A 137 -2.01 25.63 -4.92
CA ARG A 137 -0.65 26.13 -5.18
C ARG A 137 0.03 25.43 -6.35
N LEU A 138 -0.27 24.16 -6.63
CA LEU A 138 0.29 23.43 -7.79
C LEU A 138 -0.17 24.03 -9.14
N LEU A 139 -1.32 24.72 -9.14
CA LEU A 139 -1.85 25.46 -10.29
C LEU A 139 -1.37 26.91 -10.35
N SER A 140 -0.52 27.34 -9.41
CA SER A 140 0.06 28.69 -9.45
C SER A 140 1.01 28.85 -10.63
N ALA A 141 1.05 30.05 -11.21
CA ALA A 141 1.88 30.37 -12.39
C ALA A 141 3.37 30.03 -12.20
N ALA A 142 3.86 30.04 -10.95
CA ALA A 142 5.24 29.72 -10.60
C ALA A 142 5.59 28.24 -10.82
N VAL A 143 4.64 27.31 -10.58
CA VAL A 143 4.88 25.86 -10.65
C VAL A 143 4.13 25.20 -11.82
N LEU A 144 3.19 25.92 -12.44
CA LEU A 144 2.32 25.42 -13.51
C LEU A 144 3.08 24.76 -14.66
N ARG A 145 4.23 25.31 -15.07
CA ARG A 145 5.07 24.71 -16.13
C ARG A 145 5.59 23.32 -15.75
N THR A 146 6.00 23.15 -14.49
CA THR A 146 6.49 21.87 -13.99
C THR A 146 5.34 20.88 -13.85
N THR A 147 4.22 21.34 -13.26
CA THR A 147 2.99 20.55 -13.14
C THR A 147 2.47 20.10 -14.50
N SER A 148 2.40 20.98 -15.50
CA SER A 148 1.94 20.65 -16.85
C SER A 148 2.87 19.67 -17.55
N THR A 149 4.18 19.81 -17.38
CA THR A 149 5.17 18.88 -17.95
C THR A 149 5.03 17.49 -17.34
N CYS A 150 4.93 17.39 -16.01
CA CYS A 150 4.68 16.12 -15.32
C CYS A 150 3.34 15.49 -15.74
N CYS A 151 2.27 16.28 -15.84
CA CYS A 151 0.96 15.79 -16.29
C CYS A 151 1.00 15.29 -17.73
N ALA A 152 1.65 16.02 -18.65
CA ALA A 152 1.79 15.61 -20.04
C ALA A 152 2.61 14.32 -20.17
N LEU A 153 3.72 14.20 -19.44
CA LEU A 153 4.52 12.99 -19.41
C LEU A 153 3.72 11.79 -18.88
N PHE A 154 2.98 11.98 -17.79
CA PHE A 154 2.15 10.92 -17.22
C PHE A 154 1.02 10.52 -18.16
N PHE A 155 0.34 11.49 -18.78
CA PHE A 155 -0.71 11.24 -19.78
C PHE A 155 -0.16 10.48 -20.98
N LEU A 156 0.98 10.90 -21.53
CA LEU A 156 1.61 10.23 -22.66
C LEU A 156 1.98 8.79 -22.30
N MET A 157 2.58 8.57 -21.12
CA MET A 157 2.90 7.23 -20.64
C MET A 157 1.64 6.36 -20.50
N ALA A 158 0.57 6.90 -19.90
CA ALA A 158 -0.69 6.18 -19.74
C ALA A 158 -1.36 5.88 -21.08
N PHE A 159 -1.35 6.83 -22.01
CA PHE A 159 -1.88 6.64 -23.36
C PHE A 159 -1.12 5.54 -24.09
N VAL A 160 0.21 5.57 -24.10
CA VAL A 160 1.01 4.51 -24.71
C VAL A 160 0.75 3.15 -24.04
N TYR A 161 0.60 3.12 -22.72
CA TYR A 161 0.39 1.87 -21.99
C TYR A 161 -0.99 1.23 -22.25
N TYR A 162 -2.05 2.02 -22.37
CA TYR A 162 -3.43 1.52 -22.47
C TYR A 162 -4.07 1.62 -23.87
N ALA A 163 -3.51 2.42 -24.79
CA ALA A 163 -4.07 2.59 -26.13
C ALA A 163 -3.36 1.75 -27.20
N LEU A 164 -2.13 1.30 -26.94
CA LEU A 164 -1.32 0.49 -27.86
C LEU A 164 -1.29 -1.01 -27.49
N VAL A 165 -1.80 -1.38 -26.32
CA VAL A 165 -1.95 -2.76 -25.81
C VAL A 165 -3.43 -3.07 -25.72
#